data_AF-A0A6J7IK55-F1
#
_entry.id   AF-A0A6J7IK55-F1
#
_cell.length_a   1.000
_cell.length_b   1.000
_cell.length_c   1.000
_cell.angle_alpha   90.00
_cell.angle_beta   90.00
_cell.angle_gamma   90.00
#
_symmetry.space_group_name_H-M   'P 1'
#
loop_
_entity.id
_entity.type
_entity.pdbx_description
1 polymer ?
#
loop_
_entity_poly.entity_id
_entity_poly.type
_entity_poly.pdbx_seq_one_letter_code
_entity_poly.pdbx_strand_id
1 'polypeptide(L)'
;MTTSPDGSWSAEEFYVDLLARVNVFTDRSRAYANAGQVEAAVVSQWGADVLTLQSVAWERIVVVSSAPQEPLFQLGARVLDGLGACGLQSASQEFGGASRLAPTAAGLVAAARDAMVASIDDDLRSELMTRLQSLDHLDSLKAPSAVDFSVAARSRLAGMSPEDFVGRRRLDAAARMAQACRIAEGLVAVGPGADSSPATAEDAPDGSGTVTAAIAAAYEADMLTLDAYLVESALAIGDDLLFTVQLRWDYAAAAVTRLAGVPADLSAAVALVRRTLARSLGAGDGARLERTWIPLN
;
A
#
# COMPACT_ATOMS: atom_id res chain seq x y z
N MET A 1 4.14 -15.85 -16.57
CA MET A 1 2.75 -15.58 -16.15
C MET A 1 2.08 -14.76 -17.23
N THR A 2 1.21 -15.40 -18.00
CA THR A 2 0.46 -14.82 -19.12
C THR A 2 -0.87 -14.29 -18.58
N THR A 3 -0.98 -12.97 -18.45
CA THR A 3 -2.25 -12.29 -18.13
C THR A 3 -3.27 -12.52 -19.24
N SER A 4 -4.55 -12.63 -18.87
CA SER A 4 -5.66 -12.69 -19.82
C SER A 4 -5.65 -11.46 -20.76
N PRO A 5 -5.94 -11.63 -22.06
CA PRO A 5 -5.81 -10.59 -23.10
C PRO A 5 -6.71 -9.35 -22.90
N ASP A 6 -7.68 -9.41 -22.00
CA ASP A 6 -8.61 -8.34 -21.62
C ASP A 6 -8.19 -7.57 -20.36
N GLY A 7 -7.07 -7.94 -19.73
CA GLY A 7 -6.61 -7.32 -18.48
C GLY A 7 -7.42 -7.73 -17.25
N SER A 8 -8.34 -8.70 -17.38
CA SER A 8 -9.05 -9.29 -16.25
C SER A 8 -8.16 -10.35 -15.57
N TRP A 9 -8.21 -10.41 -14.24
CA TRP A 9 -7.46 -11.43 -13.49
C TRP A 9 -8.19 -12.76 -13.59
N SER A 10 -7.44 -13.84 -13.81
CA SER A 10 -7.98 -15.18 -13.61
C SER A 10 -8.31 -15.40 -12.12
N ALA A 11 -9.18 -16.38 -11.84
CA ALA A 11 -9.52 -16.69 -10.46
C ALA A 11 -8.32 -17.20 -9.64
N GLU A 12 -7.39 -17.89 -10.29
CA GLU A 12 -6.13 -18.33 -9.69
C GLU A 12 -5.19 -17.14 -9.44
N GLU A 13 -5.07 -16.22 -10.41
CA GLU A 13 -4.25 -15.01 -10.25
C GLU A 13 -4.73 -14.14 -9.09
N PHE A 14 -6.04 -13.98 -8.94
CA PHE A 14 -6.64 -13.28 -7.80
C PHE A 14 -6.34 -13.96 -6.47
N TYR A 15 -6.50 -15.29 -6.40
CA TYR A 15 -6.20 -16.04 -5.20
C TYR A 15 -4.71 -15.95 -4.80
N VAL A 16 -3.80 -16.10 -5.77
CA VAL A 16 -2.35 -15.98 -5.53
C VAL A 16 -1.98 -14.58 -5.07
N ASP A 17 -2.60 -13.53 -5.62
CA ASP A 17 -2.38 -12.15 -5.18
C ASP A 17 -2.87 -11.92 -3.74
N LEU A 18 -4.03 -12.47 -3.35
CA LEU A 18 -4.50 -12.40 -1.97
C LEU A 18 -3.49 -13.02 -0.99
N LEU A 19 -3.00 -14.23 -1.29
CA LEU A 19 -2.00 -14.89 -0.45
C LEU A 19 -0.68 -14.11 -0.39
N ALA A 20 -0.26 -13.52 -1.52
CA ALA A 20 0.93 -12.69 -1.57
C ALA A 20 0.80 -11.45 -0.68
N ARG A 21 -0.38 -10.82 -0.63
CA ARG A 21 -0.66 -9.68 0.26
C ARG A 21 -0.71 -10.07 1.73
N VAL A 22 -1.31 -11.22 2.07
CA VAL A 22 -1.32 -11.76 3.45
C VAL A 22 0.10 -11.87 3.98
N ASN A 23 1.01 -12.43 3.20
CA ASN A 23 2.41 -12.56 3.60
C ASN A 23 3.08 -11.20 3.80
N VAL A 24 2.91 -10.26 2.85
CA VAL A 24 3.47 -8.91 2.97
C VAL A 24 3.00 -8.21 4.24
N PHE A 25 1.70 -8.26 4.54
CA PHE A 25 1.15 -7.58 5.71
C PHE A 25 1.49 -8.27 7.03
N THR A 26 1.61 -9.60 7.04
CA THR A 26 2.11 -10.34 8.21
C THR A 26 3.56 -9.93 8.53
N ASP A 27 4.42 -9.90 7.51
CA ASP A 27 5.82 -9.49 7.67
C ASP A 27 5.95 -8.03 8.10
N ARG A 28 5.13 -7.14 7.51
CA ARG A 28 5.07 -5.72 7.88
C ARG A 28 4.59 -5.52 9.30
N SER A 29 3.57 -6.25 9.74
CA SER A 29 3.07 -6.17 11.11
C SER A 29 4.19 -6.47 12.13
N ARG A 30 4.96 -7.53 11.89
CA ARG A 30 6.12 -7.89 12.73
C ARG A 30 7.22 -6.84 12.67
N ALA A 31 7.55 -6.37 11.47
CA ALA A 31 8.58 -5.34 11.30
C ALA A 31 8.20 -4.04 12.04
N TYR A 32 6.95 -3.61 11.95
CA TYR A 32 6.45 -2.42 12.65
C TYR A 32 6.41 -2.60 14.16
N ALA A 33 5.97 -3.77 14.65
CA ALA A 33 6.02 -4.10 16.07
C ALA A 33 7.45 -4.00 16.63
N ASN A 34 8.42 -4.58 15.92
CA ASN A 34 9.84 -4.51 16.28
C ASN A 34 10.40 -3.08 16.25
N ALA A 35 9.88 -2.23 15.37
CA ALA A 35 10.25 -0.82 15.27
C ALA A 35 9.51 0.09 16.28
N GLY A 36 8.63 -0.47 17.11
CA GLY A 36 7.79 0.29 18.05
C GLY A 36 6.67 1.11 17.38
N GLN A 37 6.37 0.84 16.10
CA GLN A 37 5.30 1.48 15.33
C GLN A 37 4.01 0.69 15.49
N VAL A 38 3.40 0.77 16.68
CA VAL A 38 2.30 -0.10 17.09
C VAL A 38 1.06 0.05 16.21
N GLU A 39 0.74 1.28 15.80
CA GLU A 39 -0.41 1.61 14.96
C GLU A 39 -0.28 0.94 13.59
N ALA A 40 0.89 1.06 12.96
CA ALA A 40 1.19 0.44 11.67
C ALA A 40 1.21 -1.10 11.78
N ALA A 41 1.67 -1.63 12.92
CA ALA A 41 1.66 -3.06 13.20
C ALA A 41 0.23 -3.62 13.28
N VAL A 42 -0.65 -2.94 14.02
CA VAL A 42 -2.07 -3.30 14.15
C VAL A 42 -2.79 -3.20 12.81
N VAL A 43 -2.64 -2.08 12.08
CA VAL A 43 -3.27 -1.88 10.77
C VAL A 43 -2.82 -2.96 9.78
N SER A 44 -1.52 -3.27 9.75
CA SER A 44 -0.97 -4.35 8.91
C SER A 44 -1.56 -5.71 9.29
N GLN A 45 -1.70 -6.02 10.59
CA GLN A 45 -2.31 -7.29 11.00
C GLN A 45 -3.78 -7.38 10.61
N TRP A 46 -4.55 -6.30 10.77
CA TRP A 46 -5.94 -6.24 10.29
C TRP A 46 -6.03 -6.45 8.78
N GLY A 47 -5.14 -5.82 8.01
CA GLY A 47 -5.05 -6.05 6.57
C GLY A 47 -4.82 -7.54 6.24
N ALA A 48 -3.89 -8.20 6.95
CA ALA A 48 -3.61 -9.62 6.77
C ALA A 48 -4.83 -10.50 7.13
N ASP A 49 -5.55 -10.19 8.21
CA ASP A 49 -6.72 -10.94 8.65
C ASP A 49 -7.89 -10.82 7.65
N VAL A 50 -8.17 -9.62 7.13
CA VAL A 50 -9.20 -9.39 6.11
C VAL A 50 -8.88 -10.13 4.81
N LEU A 51 -7.62 -10.07 4.36
CA LEU A 51 -7.19 -10.82 3.16
C LEU A 51 -7.23 -12.34 3.37
N THR A 52 -6.94 -12.80 4.59
CA THR A 52 -7.10 -14.21 4.95
C THR A 52 -8.55 -14.63 4.82
N LEU A 53 -9.49 -13.85 5.38
CA LEU A 53 -10.93 -14.09 5.18
C LEU A 53 -11.31 -14.11 3.69
N GLN A 54 -10.86 -13.11 2.92
CA GLN A 54 -11.15 -13.07 1.48
C GLN A 54 -10.61 -14.29 0.75
N SER A 55 -9.42 -14.79 1.12
CA SER A 55 -8.82 -15.98 0.50
C SER A 55 -9.62 -17.26 0.78
N VAL A 56 -10.07 -17.46 2.03
CA VAL A 56 -10.89 -18.62 2.41
C VAL A 56 -12.26 -18.53 1.74
N ALA A 57 -12.89 -17.35 1.76
CA ALA A 57 -14.16 -17.14 1.09
C ALA A 57 -14.06 -17.39 -0.42
N TRP A 58 -12.97 -16.94 -1.05
CA TRP A 58 -12.75 -17.13 -2.48
C TRP A 58 -12.70 -18.60 -2.89
N GLU A 59 -12.00 -19.44 -2.12
CA GLU A 59 -11.92 -20.89 -2.36
C GLU A 59 -13.30 -21.55 -2.38
N ARG A 60 -14.22 -21.11 -1.51
CA ARG A 60 -15.59 -21.63 -1.47
C ARG A 60 -16.44 -21.07 -2.61
N ILE A 61 -16.36 -19.76 -2.86
CA ILE A 61 -17.23 -19.07 -3.83
C ILE A 61 -16.89 -19.46 -5.27
N VAL A 62 -15.60 -19.56 -5.62
CA VAL A 62 -15.17 -19.83 -7.01
C VAL A 62 -15.64 -21.18 -7.53
N VAL A 63 -15.83 -22.17 -6.64
CA VAL A 63 -16.31 -23.51 -7.01
C VAL A 63 -17.80 -23.51 -7.36
N VAL A 64 -18.59 -22.60 -6.77
CA VAL A 64 -20.06 -22.66 -6.81
C VAL A 64 -20.70 -21.51 -7.58
N SER A 65 -19.95 -20.46 -7.93
CA SER A 65 -20.47 -19.25 -8.58
C SER A 65 -19.79 -18.99 -9.93
N SER A 66 -20.60 -18.73 -10.95
CA SER A 66 -20.13 -18.22 -12.25
C SER A 66 -19.71 -16.75 -12.20
N ALA A 67 -20.07 -16.02 -11.14
CA ALA A 67 -19.72 -14.62 -10.90
C ALA A 67 -19.25 -14.45 -9.44
N PRO A 68 -18.03 -14.91 -9.09
CA PRO A 68 -17.57 -14.99 -7.70
C PRO A 68 -17.33 -13.64 -7.01
N GLN A 69 -17.26 -12.54 -7.78
CA GLN A 69 -17.03 -11.20 -7.26
C GLN A 69 -18.22 -10.66 -6.44
N GLU A 70 -19.45 -10.92 -6.88
CA GLU A 70 -20.65 -10.38 -6.22
C GLU A 70 -20.83 -10.96 -4.80
N PRO A 71 -20.77 -12.29 -4.58
CA PRO A 71 -20.83 -12.86 -3.23
C PRO A 71 -19.68 -12.40 -2.33
N LEU A 72 -18.49 -12.18 -2.90
CA LEU A 72 -17.34 -11.68 -2.14
C LEU A 72 -17.57 -10.22 -1.69
N PHE A 73 -18.14 -9.38 -2.55
CA PHE A 73 -18.49 -8.00 -2.19
C PHE A 73 -19.57 -7.96 -1.09
N GLN A 74 -20.60 -8.80 -1.21
CA GLN A 74 -21.65 -8.93 -0.19
C GLN A 74 -21.11 -9.43 1.16
N LEU A 75 -20.15 -10.36 1.14
CA LEU A 75 -19.42 -10.77 2.35
C LEU A 75 -18.68 -9.59 2.97
N GLY A 76 -17.96 -8.81 2.15
CA GLY A 76 -17.26 -7.61 2.61
C GLY A 76 -18.20 -6.61 3.29
N ALA A 77 -19.37 -6.34 2.73
CA ALA A 77 -20.37 -5.47 3.33
C ALA A 77 -20.83 -5.97 4.72
N ARG A 78 -21.14 -7.27 4.85
CA ARG A 78 -21.53 -7.87 6.14
C ARG A 78 -20.44 -7.76 7.22
N VAL A 79 -19.19 -7.98 6.82
CA VAL A 79 -18.04 -7.86 7.73
C VAL A 79 -17.86 -6.42 8.19
N LEU A 80 -17.96 -5.46 7.27
CA LEU A 80 -17.87 -4.03 7.59
C LEU A 80 -19.00 -3.59 8.52
N ASP A 81 -20.23 -4.03 8.28
CA ASP A 81 -21.37 -3.76 9.16
C ASP A 81 -21.15 -4.35 10.56
N GLY A 82 -20.61 -5.57 10.65
CA GLY A 82 -20.27 -6.23 11.92
C GLY A 82 -19.18 -5.48 12.69
N LEU A 83 -18.10 -5.08 12.01
CA LEU A 83 -17.04 -4.26 12.60
C LEU A 83 -17.57 -2.89 13.06
N GLY A 84 -18.48 -2.28 12.30
CA GLY A 84 -19.17 -1.05 12.64
C GLY A 84 -20.01 -1.17 13.91
N ALA A 85 -20.81 -2.23 14.01
CA ALA A 85 -21.65 -2.53 15.17
C ALA A 85 -20.84 -2.81 16.45
N CYS A 86 -19.62 -3.34 16.33
CA CYS A 86 -18.69 -3.53 17.45
C CYS A 86 -17.99 -2.25 17.90
N GLY A 87 -18.34 -1.09 17.35
CA GLY A 87 -17.86 0.21 17.81
C GLY A 87 -16.47 0.61 17.30
N LEU A 88 -15.90 -0.13 16.34
CA LEU A 88 -14.68 0.30 15.64
C LEU A 88 -14.95 1.51 14.72
N GLN A 89 -16.20 1.71 14.29
CA GLN A 89 -16.63 2.80 13.42
C GLN A 89 -17.24 3.99 14.18
N SER A 90 -17.90 3.74 15.32
CA SER A 90 -18.36 4.79 16.28
C SER A 90 -17.20 5.50 17.00
N ALA A 91 -16.00 5.00 16.76
CA ALA A 91 -14.75 5.45 17.33
C ALA A 91 -14.30 6.80 16.75
N SER A 92 -14.76 7.19 15.56
CA SER A 92 -14.45 8.52 14.96
C SER A 92 -15.09 9.71 15.71
N GLN A 93 -16.08 9.48 16.59
CA GLN A 93 -16.66 10.52 17.45
C GLN A 93 -16.46 10.27 18.96
N GLU A 94 -16.36 9.01 19.41
CA GLU A 94 -16.14 8.67 20.82
C GLU A 94 -15.21 7.46 20.99
N PHE A 95 -13.97 7.56 20.52
CA PHE A 95 -12.93 6.58 20.87
C PHE A 95 -12.50 6.61 22.35
N GLY A 96 -13.26 7.27 23.24
CA GLY A 96 -13.11 7.19 24.69
C GLY A 96 -13.63 5.87 25.29
N GLY A 97 -14.41 5.08 24.54
CA GLY A 97 -15.01 3.83 25.02
C GLY A 97 -14.21 2.56 24.70
N ALA A 98 -13.76 2.39 23.45
CA ALA A 98 -13.08 1.16 23.00
C ALA A 98 -11.67 0.99 23.61
N SER A 99 -11.02 2.09 24.00
CA SER A 99 -9.73 2.06 24.72
C SER A 99 -9.83 1.40 26.11
N ARG A 100 -11.04 1.07 26.62
CA ARG A 100 -11.21 0.32 27.87
C ARG A 100 -11.20 -1.20 27.72
N LEU A 101 -11.27 -1.75 26.50
CA LEU A 101 -11.54 -3.19 26.30
C LEU A 101 -10.30 -4.05 26.02
N ALA A 102 -9.23 -3.48 25.46
CA ALA A 102 -8.00 -4.24 25.20
C ALA A 102 -6.78 -3.55 25.83
N PRO A 103 -6.12 -4.16 26.83
CA PRO A 103 -4.87 -3.60 27.38
C PRO A 103 -3.70 -3.70 26.40
N THR A 104 -3.75 -4.64 25.45
CA THR A 104 -2.67 -4.96 24.51
C THR A 104 -3.10 -4.79 23.06
N ALA A 105 -2.14 -4.53 22.17
CA ALA A 105 -2.36 -4.45 20.74
C ALA A 105 -2.90 -5.78 20.17
N ALA A 106 -2.41 -6.91 20.70
CA ALA A 106 -2.99 -8.22 20.39
C ALA A 106 -4.47 -8.33 20.78
N GLY A 107 -4.85 -7.83 21.98
CA GLY A 107 -6.24 -7.82 22.41
C GLY A 107 -7.14 -6.96 21.51
N LEU A 108 -6.61 -5.85 20.99
CA LEU A 108 -7.32 -5.00 20.03
C LEU A 108 -7.56 -5.74 18.70
N VAL A 109 -6.54 -6.46 18.21
CA VAL A 109 -6.67 -7.28 17.00
C VAL A 109 -7.62 -8.47 17.23
N ALA A 110 -7.55 -9.14 18.38
CA ALA A 110 -8.43 -10.23 18.74
C ALA A 110 -9.91 -9.79 18.78
N ALA A 111 -10.20 -8.63 19.36
CA ALA A 111 -11.56 -8.08 19.37
C ALA A 111 -12.10 -7.83 17.94
N ALA A 112 -11.24 -7.35 17.02
CA ALA A 112 -11.62 -7.19 15.62
C ALA A 112 -11.84 -8.55 14.92
N ARG A 113 -11.02 -9.56 15.24
CA ARG A 113 -11.23 -10.95 14.76
C ARG A 113 -12.57 -11.50 15.22
N ASP A 114 -12.91 -11.34 16.50
CA ASP A 114 -14.18 -11.82 17.05
C ASP A 114 -15.38 -11.17 16.34
N ALA A 115 -15.33 -9.85 16.11
CA ALA A 115 -16.35 -9.12 15.37
C ALA A 115 -16.48 -9.61 13.91
N MET A 116 -15.36 -9.80 13.21
CA MET A 116 -15.34 -10.35 11.86
C MET A 116 -15.92 -11.77 11.82
N VAL A 117 -15.53 -12.63 12.76
CA VAL A 117 -15.97 -14.02 12.88
C VAL A 117 -17.46 -14.13 13.22
N ALA A 118 -18.00 -13.19 13.98
CA ALA A 118 -19.43 -13.12 14.29
C ALA A 118 -20.29 -12.78 13.06
N SER A 119 -19.70 -12.17 12.02
CA SER A 119 -20.40 -11.74 10.80
C SER A 119 -20.52 -12.83 9.71
N ILE A 120 -19.90 -14.00 9.93
CA ILE A 120 -19.80 -15.09 8.95
C ILE A 120 -20.42 -16.40 9.47
N ASP A 121 -20.75 -17.31 8.54
CA ASP A 121 -21.27 -18.65 8.85
C ASP A 121 -20.25 -19.55 9.57
N ASP A 122 -20.75 -20.56 10.28
CA ASP A 122 -19.94 -21.43 11.14
C ASP A 122 -18.87 -22.22 10.36
N ASP A 123 -19.16 -22.61 9.12
CA ASP A 123 -18.20 -23.32 8.27
C ASP A 123 -17.04 -22.39 7.88
N LEU A 124 -17.35 -21.18 7.38
CA LEU A 124 -16.33 -20.20 7.01
C LEU A 124 -15.52 -19.76 8.23
N ARG A 125 -16.18 -19.63 9.39
CA ARG A 125 -15.54 -19.37 10.67
C ARG A 125 -14.53 -20.44 11.03
N SER A 126 -14.91 -21.71 10.98
CA SER A 126 -14.02 -22.82 11.34
C SER A 126 -12.77 -22.83 10.46
N GLU A 127 -12.93 -22.66 9.14
CA GLU A 127 -11.80 -22.59 8.21
C GLU A 127 -10.93 -21.36 8.46
N LEU A 128 -11.52 -20.18 8.63
CA LEU A 128 -10.79 -18.94 8.90
C LEU A 128 -9.93 -19.05 10.16
N MET A 129 -10.48 -19.56 11.26
CA MET A 129 -9.77 -19.67 12.53
C MET A 129 -8.51 -20.55 12.45
N THR A 130 -8.47 -21.52 11.53
CA THR A 130 -7.27 -22.34 11.30
C THR A 130 -6.16 -21.62 10.53
N ARG A 131 -6.48 -20.51 9.85
CA ARG A 131 -5.55 -19.79 8.97
C ARG A 131 -5.09 -18.44 9.50
N LEU A 132 -5.81 -17.86 10.47
CA LEU A 132 -5.41 -16.63 11.13
C LEU A 132 -4.05 -16.81 11.81
N GLN A 133 -3.17 -15.84 11.60
CA GLN A 133 -1.80 -15.88 12.13
C GLN A 133 -1.79 -15.61 13.64
N SER A 134 -0.75 -16.10 14.33
CA SER A 134 -0.54 -15.78 15.75
C SER A 134 -0.35 -14.27 15.96
N LEU A 135 -0.74 -13.79 17.15
CA LEU A 135 -0.63 -12.39 17.58
C LEU A 135 0.51 -12.17 18.58
N ASP A 136 1.36 -13.16 18.83
CA ASP A 136 2.42 -13.12 19.86
C ASP A 136 3.32 -11.87 19.76
N HIS A 137 3.58 -11.36 18.54
CA HIS A 137 4.40 -10.16 18.32
C HIS A 137 3.73 -8.85 18.78
N LEU A 138 2.44 -8.89 19.10
CA LEU A 138 1.65 -7.75 19.57
C LEU A 138 1.28 -7.84 21.07
N ASP A 139 1.53 -8.98 21.72
CA ASP A 139 1.07 -9.24 23.09
C ASP A 139 1.68 -8.29 24.12
N SER A 140 2.96 -7.96 23.96
CA SER A 140 3.66 -7.04 24.87
C SER A 140 3.43 -5.57 24.57
N LEU A 141 2.78 -5.24 23.45
CA LEU A 141 2.57 -3.86 23.02
C LEU A 141 1.26 -3.34 23.61
N LYS A 142 1.28 -2.10 24.10
CA LYS A 142 0.06 -1.42 24.55
C LYS A 142 -0.88 -1.20 23.36
N ALA A 143 -2.18 -1.40 23.55
CA ALA A 143 -3.15 -1.08 22.51
C ALA A 143 -3.08 0.41 22.11
N PRO A 144 -2.99 0.74 20.81
CA PRO A 144 -3.06 2.13 20.36
C PRO A 144 -4.45 2.69 20.61
N SER A 145 -4.49 3.93 21.10
CA SER A 145 -5.70 4.72 21.20
C SER A 145 -6.00 5.44 19.88
N ALA A 146 -7.16 6.06 19.79
CA ALA A 146 -7.51 6.90 18.64
C ALA A 146 -6.64 8.12 18.48
N VAL A 147 -6.18 8.67 19.60
CA VAL A 147 -5.25 9.80 19.59
C VAL A 147 -3.96 9.33 18.94
N ASP A 148 -3.50 8.12 19.25
CA ASP A 148 -2.30 7.53 18.66
C ASP A 148 -2.48 7.35 17.14
N PHE A 149 -3.61 6.78 16.69
CA PHE A 149 -3.93 6.70 15.25
C PHE A 149 -4.03 8.07 14.57
N SER A 150 -4.65 9.05 15.21
CA SER A 150 -4.77 10.42 14.68
C SER A 150 -3.40 11.11 14.57
N VAL A 151 -2.52 10.88 15.54
CA VAL A 151 -1.14 11.37 15.54
C VAL A 151 -0.35 10.69 14.42
N ALA A 152 -0.50 9.38 14.23
CA ALA A 152 0.13 8.63 13.13
C ALA A 152 -0.32 9.15 11.76
N ALA A 153 -1.63 9.37 11.56
CA ALA A 153 -2.18 9.94 10.33
C ALA A 153 -1.61 11.35 10.05
N ARG A 154 -1.59 12.21 11.07
CA ARG A 154 -0.99 13.56 10.97
C ARG A 154 0.51 13.51 10.68
N SER A 155 1.22 12.56 11.29
CA SER A 155 2.65 12.35 11.07
C SER A 155 2.93 11.94 9.62
N ARG A 156 2.11 11.05 9.04
CA ARG A 156 2.20 10.67 7.62
C ARG A 156 2.06 11.88 6.70
N LEU A 157 1.16 12.80 7.04
CA LEU A 157 0.97 14.05 6.30
C LEU A 157 2.00 15.14 6.64
N ALA A 158 3.03 14.82 7.43
CA ALA A 158 4.03 15.77 7.92
C ALA A 158 3.42 17.02 8.58
N GLY A 159 2.27 16.88 9.22
CA GLY A 159 1.53 17.98 9.86
C GLY A 159 0.75 18.89 8.91
N MET A 160 0.77 18.63 7.61
CA MET A 160 0.00 19.39 6.61
C MET A 160 -1.47 18.96 6.57
N SER A 161 -2.32 19.82 6.00
CA SER A 161 -3.65 19.38 5.58
C SER A 161 -3.53 18.33 4.47
N PRO A 162 -4.52 17.45 4.28
CA PRO A 162 -4.45 16.48 3.19
C PRO A 162 -4.38 17.13 1.80
N GLU A 163 -5.08 18.25 1.59
CA GLU A 163 -5.03 19.01 0.34
C GLU A 163 -3.63 19.58 0.07
N ASP A 164 -3.02 20.23 1.06
CA ASP A 164 -1.68 20.78 0.95
C ASP A 164 -0.64 19.68 0.72
N PHE A 165 -0.78 18.55 1.42
CA PHE A 165 0.10 17.40 1.25
C PHE A 165 0.04 16.86 -0.18
N VAL A 166 -1.17 16.62 -0.71
CA VAL A 166 -1.38 16.14 -2.08
C VAL A 166 -0.82 17.14 -3.10
N GLY A 167 -1.12 18.44 -2.93
CA GLY A 167 -0.60 19.50 -3.78
C GLY A 167 0.92 19.54 -3.78
N ARG A 168 1.54 19.41 -2.60
CA ARG A 168 3.00 19.38 -2.46
C ARG A 168 3.62 18.16 -3.12
N ARG A 169 3.06 16.97 -2.90
CA ARG A 169 3.54 15.72 -3.53
C ARG A 169 3.49 15.79 -5.05
N ARG A 170 2.45 16.37 -5.63
CA ARG A 170 2.34 16.57 -7.08
C ARG A 170 3.39 17.54 -7.62
N LEU A 171 3.65 18.65 -6.92
CA LEU A 171 4.70 19.59 -7.30
C LEU A 171 6.09 18.94 -7.23
N ASP A 172 6.39 18.23 -6.14
CA ASP A 172 7.65 17.53 -5.97
C ASP A 172 7.81 16.43 -7.04
N ALA A 173 6.74 15.68 -7.36
CA ALA A 173 6.75 14.67 -8.42
C ALA A 173 7.06 15.29 -9.79
N ALA A 174 6.44 16.41 -10.14
CA ALA A 174 6.72 17.14 -11.38
C ALA A 174 8.17 17.62 -11.46
N ALA A 175 8.71 18.15 -10.36
CA ALA A 175 10.10 18.58 -10.29
C ALA A 175 11.08 17.41 -10.50
N ARG A 176 10.79 16.25 -9.91
CA ARG A 176 11.59 15.03 -10.05
C ARG A 176 11.51 14.41 -11.44
N MET A 177 10.34 14.39 -12.06
CA MET A 177 10.21 13.93 -13.45
C MET A 177 10.96 14.86 -14.41
N ALA A 178 10.83 16.18 -14.25
CA ALA A 178 11.59 17.13 -15.04
C ALA A 178 13.11 16.99 -14.84
N GLN A 179 13.55 16.63 -13.64
CA GLN A 179 14.95 16.29 -13.38
C GLN A 179 15.37 15.03 -14.14
N ALA A 180 14.55 13.97 -14.15
CA ALA A 180 14.82 12.75 -14.89
C ALA A 180 15.02 13.02 -16.39
N CYS A 181 14.13 13.81 -17.00
CA CYS A 181 14.26 14.21 -18.42
C CYS A 181 15.56 14.98 -18.69
N ARG A 182 15.89 15.99 -17.87
CA ARG A 182 17.15 16.75 -18.04
C ARG A 182 18.39 15.87 -17.92
N ILE A 183 18.40 14.91 -16.99
CA ILE A 183 19.53 13.97 -16.84
C ILE A 183 19.62 13.09 -18.10
N ALA A 184 18.49 12.57 -18.59
CA ALA A 184 18.44 11.73 -19.78
C ALA A 184 18.91 12.46 -21.06
N GLU A 185 18.62 13.76 -21.17
CA GLU A 185 19.07 14.63 -22.26
C GLU A 185 20.54 15.09 -22.12
N GLY A 186 21.22 14.75 -21.02
CA GLY A 186 22.59 15.19 -20.74
C GLY A 186 22.70 16.66 -20.31
N LEU A 187 21.58 17.31 -19.95
CA LEU A 187 21.50 18.72 -19.56
C LEU A 187 21.79 18.93 -18.06
N VAL A 188 22.83 18.27 -17.53
CA VAL A 188 23.20 18.44 -16.12
C VAL A 188 23.77 19.85 -15.91
N ALA A 189 23.05 20.66 -15.12
CA ALA A 189 23.57 21.92 -14.60
C ALA A 189 24.77 21.63 -13.70
N VAL A 190 25.98 21.90 -14.19
CA VAL A 190 27.16 22.07 -13.34
C VAL A 190 26.81 23.18 -12.34
N GLY A 191 26.72 22.84 -11.06
CA GLY A 191 26.52 23.82 -10.00
C GLY A 191 27.62 24.91 -10.06
N PRO A 192 27.34 26.15 -9.63
CA PRO A 192 28.33 27.22 -9.66
C PRO A 192 29.42 26.91 -8.62
N GLY A 193 30.55 26.36 -9.06
CA GLY A 193 31.67 26.06 -8.15
C GLY A 193 32.75 25.08 -8.65
N ALA A 194 32.66 24.53 -9.87
CA ALA A 194 33.73 23.67 -10.40
C ALA A 194 34.69 24.49 -11.28
N ASP A 195 35.86 24.81 -10.73
CA ASP A 195 37.01 25.29 -11.49
C ASP A 195 37.35 24.31 -12.62
N SER A 196 37.34 24.82 -13.84
CA SER A 196 37.50 24.06 -15.07
C SER A 196 38.97 23.71 -15.34
N SER A 197 39.37 22.48 -15.01
CA SER A 197 40.43 21.78 -15.76
C SER A 197 39.80 21.06 -16.96
N PRO A 198 40.41 21.11 -18.16
CA PRO A 198 39.92 20.37 -19.31
C PRO A 198 40.15 18.87 -19.08
N ALA A 199 39.06 18.13 -18.86
CA ALA A 199 39.07 16.67 -18.73
C ALA A 199 39.51 16.03 -20.06
N THR A 200 40.44 15.08 -19.97
CA THR A 200 40.88 14.23 -21.07
C THR A 200 39.78 13.26 -21.49
N ALA A 201 39.78 12.81 -22.75
CA ALA A 201 38.75 11.93 -23.33
C ALA A 201 38.60 10.54 -22.66
N GLU A 202 39.44 10.21 -21.67
CA GLU A 202 39.31 9.02 -20.80
C GLU A 202 38.34 9.20 -19.62
N ASP A 203 37.94 10.44 -19.30
CA ASP A 203 37.00 10.76 -18.19
C ASP A 203 35.56 11.00 -18.67
N ALA A 204 35.21 10.52 -19.88
CA ALA A 204 33.82 10.58 -20.32
C ALA A 204 32.96 9.80 -19.30
N PRO A 205 31.94 10.42 -18.68
CA PRO A 205 31.09 9.73 -17.72
C PRO A 205 30.50 8.51 -18.44
N ASP A 206 30.75 7.32 -17.89
CA ASP A 206 30.11 6.10 -18.37
C ASP A 206 28.60 6.37 -18.42
N GLY A 207 28.02 6.30 -19.63
CA GLY A 207 26.61 6.63 -19.85
C GLY A 207 25.65 5.82 -18.98
N SER A 208 26.14 4.70 -18.42
CA SER A 208 25.46 3.89 -17.41
C SER A 208 25.09 4.68 -16.13
N GLY A 209 25.96 5.59 -15.68
CA GLY A 209 25.76 6.40 -14.47
C GLY A 209 24.65 7.45 -14.66
N THR A 210 24.63 8.09 -15.82
CA THR A 210 23.61 9.09 -16.17
C THR A 210 22.23 8.47 -16.29
N VAL A 211 22.11 7.29 -16.93
CA VAL A 211 20.81 6.60 -17.05
C VAL A 211 20.32 6.10 -15.70
N THR A 212 21.20 5.58 -14.85
CA THR A 212 20.84 5.16 -13.48
C THR A 212 20.28 6.32 -12.66
N ALA A 213 20.89 7.50 -12.76
CA ALA A 213 20.42 8.70 -12.07
C ALA A 213 19.06 9.19 -12.61
N ALA A 214 18.84 9.13 -13.93
CA ALA A 214 17.55 9.47 -14.53
C ALA A 214 16.44 8.49 -14.08
N ILE A 215 16.74 7.19 -14.04
CA ILE A 215 15.81 6.16 -13.54
C ILE A 215 15.46 6.42 -12.07
N ALA A 216 16.45 6.74 -11.22
CA ALA A 216 16.21 7.04 -9.81
C ALA A 216 15.30 8.27 -9.63
N ALA A 217 15.54 9.35 -10.39
CA ALA A 217 14.69 10.54 -10.34
C ALA A 217 13.25 10.29 -10.83
N ALA A 218 13.09 9.49 -11.89
CA ALA A 218 11.77 9.10 -12.39
C ALA A 218 11.04 8.18 -11.39
N TYR A 219 11.76 7.27 -10.73
CA TYR A 219 11.23 6.43 -9.66
C TYR A 219 10.74 7.26 -8.46
N GLU A 220 11.53 8.25 -8.01
CA GLU A 220 11.10 9.17 -6.94
C GLU A 220 9.83 9.92 -7.33
N ALA A 221 9.74 10.40 -8.57
CA ALA A 221 8.54 11.07 -9.07
C ALA A 221 7.31 10.13 -9.04
N ASP A 222 7.45 8.89 -9.50
CA ASP A 222 6.35 7.92 -9.52
C ASP A 222 5.89 7.54 -8.10
N MET A 223 6.82 7.41 -7.15
CA MET A 223 6.48 7.16 -5.73
C MET A 223 5.77 8.35 -5.08
N LEU A 224 6.15 9.59 -5.43
CA LEU A 224 5.45 10.81 -4.98
C LEU A 224 4.05 10.91 -5.57
N THR A 225 3.88 10.57 -6.85
CA THR A 225 2.56 10.51 -7.50
C THR A 225 1.68 9.44 -6.86
N LEU A 226 2.24 8.26 -6.54
CA LEU A 226 1.53 7.21 -5.82
C LEU A 226 1.07 7.69 -4.44
N ASP A 227 1.94 8.33 -3.65
CA ASP A 227 1.60 8.80 -2.30
C ASP A 227 0.44 9.82 -2.34
N ALA A 228 0.49 10.77 -3.29
CA ALA A 228 -0.59 11.72 -3.53
C ALA A 228 -1.91 11.01 -3.88
N TYR A 229 -1.87 10.06 -4.82
CA TYR A 229 -3.04 9.30 -5.24
C TYR A 229 -3.67 8.52 -4.07
N LEU A 230 -2.86 7.84 -3.27
CA LEU A 230 -3.37 7.03 -2.17
C LEU A 230 -4.07 7.88 -1.10
N VAL A 231 -3.53 9.06 -0.78
CA VAL A 231 -4.19 10.00 0.15
C VAL A 231 -5.52 10.48 -0.42
N GLU A 232 -5.56 10.96 -1.66
CA GLU A 232 -6.83 11.38 -2.28
C GLU A 232 -7.86 10.25 -2.32
N SER A 233 -7.43 9.04 -2.66
CA SER A 233 -8.29 7.86 -2.71
C SER A 233 -8.85 7.48 -1.34
N ALA A 234 -8.06 7.59 -0.27
CA ALA A 234 -8.51 7.31 1.09
C ALA A 234 -9.57 8.33 1.55
N LEU A 235 -9.36 9.62 1.30
CA LEU A 235 -10.34 10.65 1.65
C LEU A 235 -11.65 10.47 0.88
N ALA A 236 -11.59 10.09 -0.39
CA ALA A 236 -12.78 9.85 -1.21
C ALA A 236 -13.68 8.72 -0.68
N ILE A 237 -13.15 7.83 0.16
CA ILE A 237 -13.90 6.74 0.81
C ILE A 237 -14.12 6.97 2.31
N GLY A 238 -13.78 8.15 2.83
CA GLY A 238 -13.95 8.50 4.25
C GLY A 238 -12.91 7.88 5.21
N ASP A 239 -11.76 7.44 4.70
CA ASP A 239 -10.64 6.95 5.54
C ASP A 239 -9.78 8.12 6.02
N ASP A 240 -10.30 8.90 6.97
CA ASP A 240 -9.63 10.09 7.52
C ASP A 240 -8.37 9.74 8.36
N LEU A 241 -8.27 8.50 8.83
CA LEU A 241 -7.11 7.99 9.58
C LEU A 241 -6.03 7.38 8.67
N LEU A 242 -6.25 7.38 7.35
CA LEU A 242 -5.31 6.94 6.32
C LEU A 242 -4.84 5.48 6.49
N PHE A 243 -5.65 4.61 7.08
CA PHE A 243 -5.30 3.20 7.29
C PHE A 243 -5.06 2.48 5.97
N THR A 244 -5.93 2.72 5.00
CA THR A 244 -5.84 2.13 3.66
C THR A 244 -4.65 2.68 2.88
N VAL A 245 -4.18 3.89 3.19
CA VAL A 245 -2.97 4.46 2.57
C VAL A 245 -1.76 3.66 2.99
N GLN A 246 -1.63 3.35 4.28
CA GLN A 246 -0.52 2.57 4.82
C GLN A 246 -0.45 1.17 4.18
N LEU A 247 -1.58 0.45 4.16
CA LEU A 247 -1.65 -0.89 3.57
C LEU A 247 -1.31 -0.90 2.08
N ARG A 248 -1.90 0.03 1.31
CA ARG A 248 -1.68 0.11 -0.14
C ARG A 248 -0.24 0.52 -0.46
N TRP A 249 0.33 1.43 0.33
CA TRP A 249 1.74 1.81 0.22
C TRP A 249 2.68 0.63 0.47
N ASP A 250 2.47 -0.11 1.57
CA ASP A 250 3.32 -1.24 1.93
C ASP A 250 3.32 -2.34 0.87
N TYR A 251 2.15 -2.63 0.29
CA TYR A 251 2.05 -3.62 -0.77
C TYR A 251 2.70 -3.13 -2.07
N ALA A 252 2.45 -1.89 -2.47
CA ALA A 252 3.04 -1.31 -3.68
C ALA A 252 4.57 -1.24 -3.58
N ALA A 253 5.11 -0.80 -2.44
CA ALA A 253 6.54 -0.75 -2.18
C ALA A 253 7.17 -2.16 -2.18
N ALA A 254 6.50 -3.15 -1.57
CA ALA A 254 6.95 -4.54 -1.62
C ALA A 254 6.92 -5.13 -3.04
N ALA A 255 5.93 -4.76 -3.86
CA ALA A 255 5.85 -5.20 -5.25
C ALA A 255 7.05 -4.69 -6.08
N VAL A 256 7.42 -3.41 -5.93
CA VAL A 256 8.60 -2.85 -6.59
C VAL A 256 9.89 -3.48 -6.09
N THR A 257 10.03 -3.66 -4.77
CA THR A 257 11.25 -4.24 -4.16
C THR A 257 11.50 -5.69 -4.61
N ARG A 258 10.45 -6.41 -5.03
CA ARG A 258 10.54 -7.79 -5.53
C ARG A 258 10.85 -7.89 -7.03
N LEU A 259 11.02 -6.77 -7.74
CA LEU A 259 11.44 -6.82 -9.13
C LEU A 259 12.83 -7.47 -9.24
N ALA A 260 12.96 -8.48 -10.09
CA ALA A 260 14.21 -9.21 -10.30
C ALA A 260 15.34 -8.32 -10.89
N GLY A 261 14.97 -7.19 -11.49
CA GLY A 261 15.86 -6.18 -12.02
C GLY A 261 15.08 -5.06 -12.69
N VAL A 262 15.75 -3.94 -12.92
CA VAL A 262 15.21 -2.80 -13.67
C VAL A 262 15.94 -2.74 -15.02
N PRO A 263 15.22 -2.59 -16.15
CA PRO A 263 15.84 -2.37 -17.45
C PRO A 263 16.85 -1.22 -17.43
N ALA A 264 17.93 -1.36 -18.21
CA ALA A 264 18.91 -0.29 -18.39
C ALA A 264 18.39 0.87 -19.27
N ASP A 265 17.24 0.71 -19.92
CA ASP A 265 16.57 1.76 -20.67
C ASP A 265 15.58 2.51 -19.77
N LEU A 266 15.64 3.85 -19.77
CA LEU A 266 14.81 4.69 -18.91
C LEU A 266 13.31 4.48 -19.16
N SER A 267 12.88 4.43 -20.42
CA SER A 267 11.46 4.29 -20.76
C SER A 267 10.93 2.92 -20.32
N ALA A 268 11.68 1.86 -20.59
CA ALA A 268 11.36 0.51 -20.17
C ALA A 268 11.35 0.36 -18.64
N ALA A 269 12.29 1.00 -17.94
CA ALA A 269 12.36 1.02 -16.48
C ALA A 269 11.11 1.68 -15.88
N VAL A 270 10.77 2.88 -16.34
CA VAL A 270 9.60 3.63 -15.87
C VAL A 270 8.31 2.87 -16.20
N ALA A 271 8.19 2.30 -17.40
CA ALA A 271 7.03 1.50 -17.78
C ALA A 271 6.88 0.24 -16.90
N LEU A 272 7.98 -0.41 -16.52
CA LEU A 272 7.96 -1.57 -15.62
C LEU A 272 7.51 -1.19 -14.20
N VAL A 273 8.06 -0.10 -13.65
CA VAL A 273 7.71 0.39 -12.32
C VAL A 273 6.23 0.78 -12.27
N ARG A 274 5.77 1.64 -13.19
CA ARG A 274 4.37 2.10 -13.24
C ARG A 274 3.38 0.96 -13.36
N ARG A 275 3.67 -0.02 -14.22
CA ARG A 275 2.84 -1.21 -14.38
C ARG A 275 2.80 -2.05 -13.10
N THR A 276 3.94 -2.19 -12.42
CA THR A 276 4.02 -2.91 -11.15
C THR A 276 3.20 -2.22 -10.07
N LEU A 277 3.34 -0.90 -9.95
CA LEU A 277 2.57 -0.09 -9.01
C LEU A 277 1.07 -0.15 -9.31
N ALA A 278 0.64 0.11 -10.54
CA ALA A 278 -0.76 0.05 -10.93
C ALA A 278 -1.38 -1.33 -10.68
N ARG A 279 -0.67 -2.42 -11.06
CA ARG A 279 -1.13 -3.79 -10.80
C ARG A 279 -1.26 -4.09 -9.30
N SER A 280 -0.35 -3.58 -8.47
CA SER A 280 -0.39 -3.81 -7.02
C SER A 280 -1.66 -3.24 -6.37
N LEU A 281 -2.27 -2.21 -6.95
CA LEU A 281 -3.52 -1.63 -6.44
C LEU A 281 -4.78 -2.36 -6.95
N GLY A 282 -4.64 -3.28 -7.90
CA GLY A 282 -5.77 -3.93 -8.57
C GLY A 282 -6.35 -3.10 -9.72
N ALA A 283 -7.26 -3.68 -10.51
CA ALA A 283 -7.69 -3.10 -11.79
C ALA A 283 -8.33 -1.70 -11.65
N GLY A 284 -9.21 -1.50 -10.68
CA GLY A 284 -9.94 -0.24 -10.50
C GLY A 284 -9.05 0.93 -10.07
N ASP A 285 -8.27 0.73 -9.00
CA ASP A 285 -7.33 1.74 -8.51
C ASP A 285 -6.14 1.93 -9.46
N GLY A 286 -5.64 0.84 -10.05
CA GLY A 286 -4.55 0.88 -11.03
C GLY A 286 -4.89 1.76 -12.24
N ALA A 287 -6.07 1.58 -12.83
CA ALA A 287 -6.53 2.39 -13.95
C ALA A 287 -6.74 3.87 -13.60
N ARG A 288 -7.08 4.19 -12.34
CA ARG A 288 -7.16 5.57 -11.87
C ARG A 288 -5.77 6.18 -11.70
N LEU A 289 -4.87 5.46 -11.05
CA LEU A 289 -3.47 5.86 -10.85
C LEU A 289 -2.77 6.09 -12.20
N GLU A 290 -3.01 5.25 -13.20
CA GLU A 290 -2.42 5.39 -14.53
C GLU A 290 -2.70 6.74 -15.21
N ARG A 291 -3.83 7.37 -14.88
CA ARG A 291 -4.20 8.70 -15.40
C ARG A 291 -3.46 9.85 -14.70
N THR A 292 -2.74 9.56 -13.62
CA THR A 292 -2.02 10.56 -12.80
C THR A 292 -0.54 10.63 -13.10
N TRP A 293 -0.01 9.67 -13.88
CA TRP A 293 1.41 9.62 -14.19
C TRP A 293 1.87 10.84 -14.99
N ILE A 294 3.00 11.40 -14.57
CA ILE A 294 3.64 12.49 -15.30
C ILE A 294 4.39 11.88 -16.51
N PRO A 295 4.14 12.30 -17.75
CA PRO A 295 4.83 11.75 -18.92
C PRO A 295 6.35 11.94 -18.86
N LEU A 296 7.10 10.96 -19.39
CA LEU A 296 8.48 11.16 -19.82
C LEU A 296 8.41 11.89 -21.17
N ASN A 297 8.65 13.19 -21.17
CA ASN A 297 8.77 13.99 -22.40
C ASN A 297 10.23 14.27 -22.72
#